data_AF-A0A3L7YPU4-F1
#
_entry.id   AF-A0A3L7YPU4-F1
#
_cell.length_a   1.000
_cell.length_b   1.000
_cell.length_c   1.000
_cell.angle_alpha   90.00
_cell.angle_beta   90.00
_cell.angle_gamma   90.00
#
_symmetry.space_group_name_H-M   'P 1'
#
loop_
_entity.id
_entity.type
_entity.pdbx_description
1 polymer ?
#
loop_
_entity_poly.entity_id
_entity_poly.type
_entity_poly.pdbx_seq_one_letter_code
_entity_poly.pdbx_strand_id
1 'polypeptide(L)' 'MRALIGRTDGACRGNPGPASIGVALYDASRDGADHPSAQPDATISAAIGTTTNNVAEWKA' A
#
# COMPACT_ATOMS: atom_id res chain seq x y z
N MET A 1 14.58 16.19 9.80
CA MET A 1 13.44 15.26 10.01
C MET A 1 13.44 14.31 8.83
N ARG A 2 13.34 12.98 9.04
CA ARG A 2 13.16 12.03 7.92
C ARG A 2 11.67 11.97 7.59
N ALA A 3 11.33 12.10 6.32
CA ALA A 3 9.97 11.98 5.81
C ALA A 3 9.90 10.77 4.88
N LEU A 4 8.76 10.09 4.89
CA LEU A 4 8.47 8.97 3.99
C LEU A 4 7.23 9.31 3.18
N ILE A 5 7.21 8.89 1.92
CA ILE A 5 5.98 8.81 1.13
C ILE A 5 5.47 7.38 1.26
N GLY A 6 4.21 7.22 1.66
CA GLY A 6 3.52 5.93 1.68
C GLY A 6 2.44 5.90 0.59
N ARG A 7 2.47 4.89 -0.28
CA ARG A 7 1.39 4.61 -1.24
C ARG A 7 0.68 3.33 -0.81
N THR A 8 -0.60 3.44 -0.52
CA THR A 8 -1.41 2.35 0.02
C THR A 8 -2.33 1.79 -1.04
N ASP A 9 -2.61 0.50 -0.96
CA ASP A 9 -3.59 -0.19 -1.79
C ASP A 9 -4.24 -1.34 -1.01
N GLY A 10 -5.52 -1.55 -1.28
CA GLY A 10 -6.31 -2.62 -0.71
C GLY A 10 -7.02 -3.39 -1.82
N ALA A 11 -6.84 -4.71 -1.84
CA ALA A 11 -7.39 -5.55 -2.90
C ALA A 11 -8.21 -6.70 -2.31
N CYS A 12 -9.25 -7.11 -3.04
CA CYS A 12 -10.13 -8.20 -2.64
C CYS A 12 -10.53 -9.07 -3.84
N ARG A 13 -10.41 -10.41 -3.72
CA ARG A 13 -10.79 -11.37 -4.77
C ARG A 13 -12.23 -11.86 -4.56
N GLY A 14 -13.18 -11.18 -5.21
CA GLY A 14 -14.63 -11.27 -4.91
C GLY A 14 -14.99 -10.26 -3.81
N ASN A 15 -16.17 -9.63 -3.83
CA ASN A 15 -16.47 -8.50 -2.95
C ASN A 15 -17.82 -8.70 -2.21
N PRO A 16 -17.86 -9.44 -1.08
CA PRO A 16 -16.72 -9.83 -0.25
C PRO A 16 -15.96 -11.09 -0.73
N GLY A 17 -14.70 -11.22 -0.29
CA GLY A 17 -13.79 -12.31 -0.64
C GLY A 17 -12.45 -12.20 0.10
N PRO A 18 -11.48 -13.11 -0.16
CA PRO A 18 -10.14 -13.00 0.41
C PRO A 18 -9.50 -11.67 0.02
N ALA A 19 -9.00 -10.95 1.01
CA ALA A 19 -8.47 -9.60 0.86
C ALA A 19 -7.07 -9.44 1.45
N SER A 20 -6.34 -8.45 0.94
CA SER A 20 -5.01 -8.08 1.37
C SER A 20 -4.80 -6.58 1.30
N ILE A 21 -3.84 -6.08 2.07
CA ILE A 21 -3.35 -4.70 2.03
C ILE A 21 -1.89 -4.66 1.58
N GLY A 22 -1.49 -3.54 1.00
CA GLY A 22 -0.11 -3.25 0.61
C GLY A 22 0.25 -1.79 0.83
N VAL A 23 1.48 -1.54 1.30
CA VAL A 23 2.06 -0.19 1.39
C VAL A 23 3.45 -0.21 0.76
N ALA A 24 3.68 0.69 -0.20
CA ALA A 24 5.00 0.98 -0.76
C ALA A 24 5.56 2.23 -0.07
N LEU A 25 6.77 2.11 0.49
CA LEU A 25 7.45 3.18 1.24
C LEU A 25 8.61 3.74 0.41
N TYR A 26 8.74 5.06 0.44
CA TYR A 26 9.80 5.80 -0.25
C TYR A 26 10.47 6.79 0.70
N ASP A 27 11.80 6.89 0.67
CA ASP A 27 12.53 7.98 1.31
C ASP A 27 12.25 9.29 0.57
N ALA A 28 11.51 10.20 1.21
CA ALA A 28 11.10 11.45 0.60
C ALA A 28 12.27 12.43 0.34
N SER A 29 13.47 12.13 0.83
CA SER A 29 14.68 12.91 0.52
C SER A 29 15.35 12.52 -0.80
N ARG A 30 14.94 11.41 -1.42
CA ARG A 30 15.48 10.95 -2.70
C ARG A 30 14.80 11.67 -3.87
N ASP A 31 15.61 12.19 -4.80
CA ASP A 31 15.09 12.80 -6.02
C ASP A 31 14.18 11.82 -6.80
N GLY A 32 13.00 12.31 -7.17
CA GLY A 32 11.98 11.54 -7.89
C GLY A 32 11.27 10.47 -7.06
N ALA A 33 11.38 10.49 -5.72
CA ALA A 33 10.63 9.59 -4.84
C ALA A 33 9.11 9.69 -5.02
N ASP A 34 8.60 10.85 -5.44
CA ASP A 34 7.20 11.13 -5.73
C ASP A 34 6.76 10.71 -7.14
N HIS A 35 7.70 10.33 -8.02
CA HIS A 35 7.38 9.89 -9.38
C HIS A 35 6.47 8.64 -9.37
N PRO A 36 5.42 8.56 -10.20
CA PRO A 36 4.49 7.42 -10.19
C PRO A 36 5.17 6.05 -10.40
N SER A 37 6.26 6.03 -11.16
CA SER A 37 7.05 4.82 -11.44
C SER A 37 8.30 4.65 -10.55
N ALA A 38 8.43 5.42 -9.46
CA ALA A 38 9.56 5.25 -8.55
C ALA A 38 9.58 3.83 -7.97
N GLN A 39 10.78 3.24 -7.88
CA GLN A 39 10.99 1.98 -7.17
C GLN A 39 10.85 2.23 -5.66
N PRO A 40 10.08 1.43 -4.91
CA PRO A 40 9.96 1.58 -3.46
C PRO A 40 11.23 1.12 -2.74
N ASP A 41 11.54 1.78 -1.62
CA ASP A 41 12.67 1.44 -0.75
C ASP A 41 12.31 0.26 0.17
N ALA A 42 11.03 0.12 0.52
CA ALA A 42 10.49 -1.02 1.25
C ALA A 42 9.01 -1.24 0.92
N THR A 43 8.52 -2.45 1.20
CA THR A 43 7.09 -2.78 1.10
C THR A 43 6.59 -3.44 2.38
N ILE A 44 5.32 -3.20 2.71
CA ILE A 44 4.56 -3.87 3.76
C ILE A 44 3.37 -4.54 3.10
N SER A 45 3.09 -5.80 3.42
CA SER A 45 1.92 -6.51 2.92
C SER A 45 1.34 -7.45 3.96
N ALA A 46 0.02 -7.61 3.96
CA ALA A 46 -0.67 -8.52 4.84
C ALA A 46 -1.97 -9.04 4.21
N ALA A 47 -2.24 -10.34 4.38
CA ALA A 47 -3.59 -10.87 4.18
C ALA A 47 -4.46 -10.48 5.37
N ILE A 48 -5.67 -9.97 5.12
CA ILE A 48 -6.60 -9.48 6.15
C ILE A 48 -7.87 -10.33 6.29
N GLY A 49 -7.84 -11.53 5.72
CA GLY A 49 -8.95 -12.48 5.75
C GLY A 49 -10.03 -12.17 4.69
N THR A 50 -11.26 -12.61 4.95
CA THR A 50 -12.40 -12.38 4.06
C THR A 50 -13.08 -11.05 4.41
N THR A 51 -13.03 -10.07 3.52
CA THR A 51 -13.72 -8.77 3.70
C THR A 51 -14.05 -8.14 2.35
N THR A 52 -14.34 -6.84 2.29
CA THR A 52 -14.61 -6.10 1.04
C THR A 52 -13.41 -5.29 0.59
N ASN A 53 -13.38 -4.86 -0.67
CA ASN A 53 -12.33 -3.98 -1.19
C ASN A 53 -12.24 -2.67 -0.41
N ASN A 54 -13.39 -2.06 -0.10
CA ASN A 54 -13.43 -0.79 0.65
C ASN A 54 -12.86 -0.93 2.07
N VAL A 55 -13.05 -2.10 2.71
CA VAL A 55 -12.43 -2.36 4.03
C VAL A 55 -10.92 -2.61 3.88
N ALA A 56 -10.48 -3.22 2.78
CA ALA A 56 -9.06 -3.37 2.48
C ALA A 56 -8.39 -2.00 2.28
N GLU A 57 -8.96 -1.13 1.44
CA GLU A 57 -8.41 0.22 1.20
C GLU A 57 -8.41 1.08 2.47
N TRP A 58 -9.46 0.99 3.30
CA TRP A 58 -9.51 1.72 4.57
C TRP A 58 -8.45 1.27 5.59
N LYS A 59 -8.01 0.01 5.52
CA LYS A 59 -7.02 -0.56 6.45
C LYS A 59 -5.57 -0.42 5.99
N ALA A 60 -5.36 -0.18 4.69
CA ALA A 60 -4.04 -0.05 4.09
C ALA A 60 -3.41 1.30 4.43
#